data_AF-A0AAJ5X5B1-F1
#
_entry.id   AF-A0AAJ5X5B1-F1
#
_cell.length_a   1.000
_cell.length_b   1.000
_cell.length_c   1.000
_cell.angle_alpha   90.00
_cell.angle_beta   90.00
_cell.angle_gamma   90.00
#
_symmetry.space_group_name_H-M   'P 1'
#
loop_
_entity.id
_entity.type
_entity.pdbx_description
1 polymer ?
#
loop_
_entity_poly.entity_id
_entity_poly.type
_entity_poly.pdbx_seq_one_letter_code
_entity_poly.pdbx_strand_id
1 'polypeptide(L)'
;MPLIGDFVDLIAPVAPSTLGAEVFERFQNEPNTLALAVVDDQGRPLGVIERNAFTLRMAAEFGRALYARKPADSLMDRNAPVTEASTSAETFFHAYDAAELGALLSGFIVVSNGRYVGVGTALQVVQAGAAVHRQRAEAMSALARDLALAEAEAVASSRAKSEFLAVMSHEIRTPLNGVLGVAALMDKKLEQEELRPYVRTVIDSGQSLLRLLTDALDMSRASAGMLTLEEEPLDLSAVAFDIDALWRARAEEKNLSLSVRTELAIPFVQADGMRLKQLLNNLIGNALKFTLTGGVSALIESRADGQVTLTVDDSGPGVPEAAAATIFEPFNTGKAGREGAGAGLGLAICRQIAERMGGDIALGASPQGGARFQVRLPLRPAVQAQAAAPDMVAPTAHPTLHVLVVDDNAANRFVAGKLLEMFGCTAEMVENGCEAVAAVAARPFDLVLMDIKMPVMDGVQATRAIRALPAPAGALPILALTANADERDEMDYVAAGMNGVAQKPIQPDALLNAIRLVMTAAAETAAPAQQAA
;
A
#
# COMPACT_ATOMS: atom_id res chain seq x y z
N MET A 1 38.35 18.45 15.00
CA MET A 1 38.24 17.42 16.06
C MET A 1 39.10 17.88 17.22
N PRO A 2 38.64 17.70 18.47
CA PRO A 2 39.44 18.05 19.64
C PRO A 2 40.77 17.27 19.65
N LEU A 3 41.87 18.00 19.83
CA LEU A 3 43.22 17.44 19.91
C LEU A 3 43.61 17.20 21.37
N ILE A 4 44.45 16.22 21.63
CA ILE A 4 44.91 15.90 22.99
C ILE A 4 45.59 17.11 23.65
N GLY A 5 46.35 17.91 22.89
CA GLY A 5 46.96 19.14 23.39
C GLY A 5 45.98 20.18 23.93
N ASP A 6 44.71 20.13 23.54
CA ASP A 6 43.67 21.10 23.97
C ASP A 6 43.16 20.83 25.40
N PHE A 7 43.44 19.65 25.97
CA PHE A 7 42.89 19.19 27.25
C PHE A 7 43.95 18.90 28.32
N VAL A 8 45.19 19.35 28.10
CA VAL A 8 46.35 19.00 28.93
C VAL A 8 46.76 20.18 29.78
N ASP A 9 47.11 19.92 31.04
CA ASP A 9 47.65 20.96 31.92
C ASP A 9 49.12 21.24 31.58
N LEU A 10 49.42 22.52 31.35
CA LEU A 10 50.76 23.05 31.17
C LEU A 10 51.48 23.15 32.53
N ILE A 11 51.89 21.99 33.06
CA ILE A 11 52.62 21.89 34.32
C ILE A 11 54.12 21.92 34.01
N ALA A 12 54.90 22.77 34.69
CA ALA A 12 56.35 22.80 34.46
C ALA A 12 56.99 21.45 34.85
N PRO A 13 57.90 20.87 34.05
CA PRO A 13 58.52 19.60 34.38
C PRO A 13 59.53 19.74 35.54
N VAL A 14 60.08 18.64 36.01
CA VAL A 14 61.23 18.61 36.93
C VAL A 14 62.46 18.04 36.23
N ALA A 15 63.65 18.51 36.63
CA ALA A 15 64.90 17.97 36.12
C ALA A 15 65.19 16.59 36.73
N PRO A 16 65.97 15.71 36.07
CA PRO A 16 66.23 14.35 36.56
C PRO A 16 66.99 14.33 37.89
N SER A 17 67.81 15.36 38.14
CA SER A 17 68.58 15.57 39.36
C SER A 17 67.78 16.14 40.53
N THR A 18 66.53 16.58 40.30
CA THR A 18 65.66 17.17 41.34
C THR A 18 65.49 16.19 42.49
N LEU A 19 65.69 16.62 43.73
CA LEU A 19 65.62 15.73 44.89
C LEU A 19 64.16 15.39 45.25
N GLY A 20 63.93 14.19 45.75
CA GLY A 20 62.61 13.74 46.18
C GLY A 20 61.95 14.66 47.23
N ALA A 21 62.75 15.34 48.07
CA ALA A 21 62.24 16.36 49.00
C ALA A 21 61.58 17.54 48.26
N GLU A 22 62.22 18.03 47.20
CA GLU A 22 61.75 19.16 46.39
C GLU A 22 60.53 18.76 45.56
N VAL A 23 60.51 17.54 45.01
CA VAL A 23 59.33 16.97 44.34
C VAL A 23 58.15 16.87 45.31
N PHE A 24 58.40 16.45 46.56
CA PHE A 24 57.36 16.34 47.59
C PHE A 24 56.83 17.70 48.04
N GLU A 25 57.70 18.69 48.20
CA GLU A 25 57.31 20.07 48.49
C GLU A 25 56.45 20.63 47.36
N ARG A 26 56.82 20.36 46.11
CA ARG A 26 56.06 20.81 44.94
C ARG A 26 54.63 20.27 44.92
N PHE A 27 54.44 18.98 45.19
CA PHE A 27 53.09 18.39 45.30
C PHE A 27 52.26 18.95 46.48
N GLN A 28 52.91 19.38 47.56
CA GLN A 28 52.22 20.03 48.68
C GLN A 28 51.78 21.45 48.31
N ASN A 29 52.65 22.20 47.63
CA ASN A 29 52.36 23.59 47.23
C ASN A 29 51.38 23.67 46.05
N GLU A 30 51.35 22.64 45.20
CA GLU A 30 50.46 22.54 44.04
C GLU A 30 49.44 21.40 44.25
N PRO A 31 48.34 21.61 45.00
CA PRO A 31 47.39 20.56 45.36
C PRO A 31 46.63 19.94 44.17
N ASN A 32 46.56 20.66 43.05
CA ASN A 32 45.90 20.19 41.82
C ASN A 32 46.87 19.48 40.85
N THR A 33 48.18 19.49 41.13
CA THR A 33 49.17 18.78 40.32
C THR A 33 49.14 17.30 40.69
N LEU A 34 48.56 16.48 39.81
CA LEU A 34 48.39 15.04 40.00
C LEU A 34 49.60 14.22 39.55
N ALA A 35 50.41 14.79 38.66
CA ALA A 35 51.61 14.14 38.13
C ALA A 35 52.63 15.18 37.68
N LEU A 36 53.91 14.85 37.78
CA LEU A 36 55.03 15.68 37.31
C LEU A 36 55.85 14.90 36.29
N ALA A 37 56.05 15.48 35.11
CA ALA A 37 56.96 14.90 34.12
C ALA A 37 58.42 15.20 34.51
N VAL A 38 59.28 14.19 34.36
CA VAL A 38 60.72 14.34 34.43
C VAL A 38 61.26 14.50 33.02
N VAL A 39 62.00 15.57 32.77
CA VAL A 39 62.43 15.97 31.42
C VAL A 39 63.93 16.25 31.44
N ASP A 40 64.64 15.86 30.39
CA ASP A 40 66.07 16.14 30.24
C ASP A 40 66.36 17.61 29.85
N ASP A 41 67.63 17.99 29.82
CA ASP A 41 68.07 19.36 29.48
C ASP A 41 67.70 19.78 28.04
N GLN A 42 67.34 18.82 27.17
CA GLN A 42 66.90 19.06 25.79
C GLN A 42 65.37 19.14 25.66
N GLY A 43 64.63 19.02 26.76
CA GLY A 43 63.18 19.06 26.77
C GLY A 43 62.51 17.73 26.43
N ARG A 44 63.24 16.60 26.44
CA ARG A 44 62.69 15.27 26.14
C ARG A 44 62.18 14.59 27.41
N PRO A 45 60.98 14.00 27.39
CA PRO A 45 60.45 13.33 28.55
C PRO A 45 61.19 12.01 28.85
N LEU A 46 61.47 11.78 30.14
CA LEU A 46 62.12 10.58 30.65
C LEU A 46 61.17 9.68 31.47
N GLY A 47 60.12 10.27 32.05
CA GLY A 47 59.15 9.56 32.87
C GLY A 47 58.19 10.49 33.61
N VAL A 48 57.31 9.92 34.43
CA VAL A 48 56.34 10.66 35.25
C VAL A 48 56.45 10.23 36.71
N ILE A 49 56.30 11.18 37.63
CA ILE A 49 56.08 10.92 39.05
C ILE A 49 54.62 11.20 39.35
N GLU A 50 53.85 10.18 39.72
CA GLU A 50 52.45 10.30 40.12
C GLU A 50 52.33 10.67 41.60
N ARG A 51 51.46 11.64 41.91
CA ARG A 51 51.33 12.25 43.24
C ARG A 51 51.01 11.23 44.33
N ASN A 52 49.98 10.42 44.16
CA ASN A 52 49.49 9.54 45.23
C ASN A 52 50.51 8.44 45.56
N ALA A 53 51.04 7.75 44.55
CA ALA A 53 52.08 6.74 44.71
C ALA A 53 53.33 7.31 45.36
N PHE A 54 53.74 8.52 44.96
CA PHE A 54 54.91 9.18 45.53
C PHE A 54 54.68 9.65 46.97
N THR A 55 53.56 10.31 47.25
CA THR A 55 53.23 10.80 48.59
C THR A 55 53.00 9.65 49.58
N LEU A 56 52.41 8.53 49.15
CA LEU A 56 52.30 7.31 49.95
C LEU A 56 53.68 6.72 50.28
N ARG A 57 54.60 6.66 49.30
CA ARG A 57 55.99 6.23 49.54
C ARG A 57 56.72 7.15 50.53
N MET A 58 56.46 8.45 50.47
CA MET A 58 57.04 9.45 51.39
C MET A 58 56.44 9.36 52.80
N ALA A 59 55.17 8.96 52.93
CA ALA A 59 54.45 8.82 54.19
C ALA A 59 54.67 7.47 54.89
N ALA A 60 55.19 6.46 54.19
CA ALA A 60 55.52 5.16 54.76
C ALA A 60 56.58 5.26 55.88
N GLU A 61 56.66 4.24 56.72
CA GLU A 61 57.66 4.15 57.78
C GLU A 61 59.07 4.29 57.18
N PHE A 62 59.85 5.26 57.65
CA PHE A 62 61.16 5.67 57.10
C PHE A 62 61.16 6.23 55.66
N GLY A 63 60.00 6.42 55.02
CA GLY A 63 59.89 6.89 53.63
C GLY A 63 60.64 8.19 53.35
N ARG A 64 60.48 9.21 54.19
CA ARG A 64 61.24 10.48 54.06
C ARG A 64 62.75 10.27 54.12
N ALA A 65 63.25 9.40 55.00
CA ALA A 65 64.69 9.13 55.09
C ALA A 65 65.23 8.41 53.84
N LEU A 66 64.42 7.54 53.24
CA LEU A 66 64.78 6.71 52.09
C LEU A 66 64.68 7.41 50.73
N TYR A 67 63.72 8.32 50.56
CA TYR A 67 63.37 8.89 49.26
C TYR A 67 63.67 10.39 49.13
N ALA A 68 63.80 11.15 50.22
CA ALA A 68 63.99 12.61 50.15
C ALA A 68 65.29 13.04 49.43
N ARG A 69 66.37 12.25 49.57
CA ARG A 69 67.67 12.52 48.94
C ARG A 69 67.86 11.82 47.59
N LYS A 70 66.88 11.04 47.15
CA LYS A 70 66.97 10.36 45.86
C LYS A 70 66.62 11.34 44.73
N PRO A 71 67.33 11.30 43.60
CA PRO A 71 67.00 12.09 42.43
C PRO A 71 65.70 11.58 41.76
N ALA A 72 64.98 12.48 41.10
CA ALA A 72 63.70 12.23 40.43
C ALA A 72 63.79 11.10 39.38
N ASP A 73 64.93 10.96 38.71
CA ASP A 73 65.23 9.90 37.74
C ASP A 73 65.08 8.46 38.29
N SER A 74 65.23 8.30 39.60
CA SER A 74 65.16 7.04 40.34
C SER A 74 63.79 6.81 40.99
N LEU A 75 62.92 7.83 40.96
CA LEU A 75 61.60 7.86 41.59
C LEU A 75 60.46 7.82 40.56
N MET A 76 60.75 8.18 39.30
CA MET A 76 59.79 8.21 38.20
C MET A 76 59.43 6.82 37.65
N ASP A 77 58.22 6.74 37.11
CA ASP A 77 57.82 5.67 36.21
C ASP A 77 58.30 5.99 34.78
N ARG A 78 59.10 5.10 34.20
CA ARG A 78 59.65 5.23 32.85
C ARG A 78 58.72 4.70 31.77
N ASN A 79 57.68 3.96 32.16
CA ASN A 79 56.72 3.36 31.24
C ASN A 79 55.46 4.22 31.09
N ALA A 80 55.51 5.49 31.53
CA ALA A 80 54.42 6.42 31.35
C ALA A 80 54.08 6.57 29.85
N PRO A 81 52.81 6.44 29.46
CA PRO A 81 52.44 6.57 28.05
C PRO A 81 52.75 7.98 27.52
N VAL A 82 53.21 8.07 26.27
CA VAL A 82 53.55 9.34 25.61
C VAL A 82 52.74 9.48 24.33
N THR A 83 52.14 10.66 24.12
CA THR A 83 51.34 10.95 22.92
C THR A 83 51.66 12.33 22.35
N GLU A 84 51.50 12.50 21.04
CA GLU A 84 51.68 13.78 20.37
C GLU A 84 50.47 14.70 20.62
N ALA A 85 50.72 15.99 20.82
CA ALA A 85 49.69 17.00 21.08
C ALA A 85 48.69 17.13 19.91
N SER A 86 49.14 16.81 18.69
CA SER A 86 48.34 16.78 17.47
C SER A 86 47.47 15.52 17.31
N THR A 87 47.56 14.56 18.23
CA THR A 87 46.73 13.35 18.20
C THR A 87 45.28 13.72 18.49
N SER A 88 44.34 13.23 17.68
CA SER A 88 42.91 13.43 17.95
C SER A 88 42.49 12.62 19.18
N ALA A 89 41.53 13.13 19.96
CA ALA A 89 41.00 12.39 21.11
C ALA A 89 40.49 10.99 20.71
N GLU A 90 39.80 10.86 19.58
CA GLU A 90 39.26 9.59 19.07
C GLU A 90 40.37 8.58 18.74
N THR A 91 41.45 9.02 18.07
CA THR A 91 42.62 8.18 17.78
C THR A 91 43.33 7.75 19.05
N PHE A 92 43.46 8.66 20.02
CA PHE A 92 44.05 8.35 21.32
C PHE A 92 43.23 7.30 22.08
N PHE A 93 41.89 7.42 22.08
CA PHE A 93 41.00 6.44 22.70
C PHE A 93 41.04 5.07 22.03
N HIS A 94 41.14 5.02 20.70
CA HIS A 94 41.25 3.76 19.96
C HIS A 94 42.60 3.06 20.12
N ALA A 95 43.65 3.80 20.52
CA ALA A 95 44.99 3.25 20.68
C ALA A 95 45.21 2.51 22.01
N TYR A 96 44.31 2.65 23.00
CA TYR A 96 44.40 1.96 24.29
C TYR A 96 43.19 1.05 24.49
N ASP A 97 43.43 -0.24 24.69
CA ASP A 97 42.38 -1.19 25.05
C ASP A 97 41.81 -0.92 26.46
N ALA A 98 40.61 -1.42 26.75
CA ALA A 98 39.96 -1.24 28.06
C ALA A 98 40.82 -1.70 29.26
N ALA A 99 41.76 -2.62 29.04
CA ALA A 99 42.72 -3.11 30.05
C ALA A 99 43.91 -2.14 30.29
N GLU A 100 44.23 -1.27 29.33
CA GLU A 100 45.37 -0.34 29.39
C GLU A 100 44.95 1.07 29.86
N LEU A 101 43.66 1.37 29.90
CA LEU A 101 43.11 2.60 30.48
C LEU A 101 43.53 2.79 31.95
N GLY A 102 43.82 1.69 32.67
CA GLY A 102 44.38 1.74 34.02
C GLY A 102 45.74 2.44 34.10
N ALA A 103 46.57 2.36 33.05
CA ALA A 103 47.86 3.04 32.99
C ALA A 103 47.70 4.58 32.82
N LEU A 104 46.60 5.02 32.18
CA LEU A 104 46.28 6.45 32.04
C LEU A 104 45.82 7.11 33.34
N LEU A 105 45.42 6.33 34.36
CA LEU A 105 45.09 6.85 35.69
C LEU A 105 46.34 7.45 36.38
N SER A 106 47.53 6.94 36.06
CA SER A 106 48.81 7.45 36.56
C SER A 106 49.29 8.72 35.84
N GLY A 107 48.57 9.14 34.80
CA GLY A 107 48.92 10.25 33.92
C GLY A 107 49.72 9.81 32.69
N PHE A 108 49.67 10.62 31.63
CA PHE A 108 50.42 10.42 30.39
C PHE A 108 51.11 11.71 29.97
N ILE A 109 52.22 11.59 29.25
CA ILE A 109 53.00 12.73 28.79
C ILE A 109 52.51 13.16 27.41
N VAL A 110 52.35 14.46 27.23
CA VAL A 110 52.05 15.05 25.93
C VAL A 110 53.27 15.78 25.40
N VAL A 111 53.64 15.44 24.17
CA VAL A 111 54.78 16.02 23.47
C VAL A 111 54.35 16.73 22.20
N SER A 112 55.16 17.66 21.71
CA SER A 112 55.04 18.22 20.36
C SER A 112 56.40 18.13 19.70
N ASN A 113 56.49 17.39 18.60
CA ASN A 113 57.76 17.10 17.92
C ASN A 113 58.81 16.48 18.88
N GLY A 114 58.37 15.55 19.74
CA GLY A 114 59.23 14.88 20.73
C GLY A 114 59.71 15.75 21.91
N ARG A 115 59.24 16.99 22.05
CA ARG A 115 59.50 17.85 23.22
C ARG A 115 58.31 17.89 24.15
N TYR A 116 58.56 17.88 25.45
CA TYR A 116 57.53 17.98 26.48
C TYR A 116 56.66 19.23 26.32
N VAL A 117 55.35 19.05 26.39
CA VAL A 117 54.36 20.14 26.37
C VAL A 117 53.54 20.14 27.65
N GLY A 118 53.14 18.96 28.16
CA GLY A 118 52.33 18.88 29.37
C GLY A 118 52.07 17.44 29.83
N VAL A 119 51.30 17.28 30.90
CA VAL A 119 50.85 15.97 31.40
C VAL A 119 49.33 15.92 31.39
N GLY A 120 48.78 14.89 30.76
CA GLY A 120 47.35 14.62 30.76
C GLY A 120 46.96 13.57 31.80
N THR A 121 45.69 13.60 32.22
CA THR A 121 45.12 12.65 33.18
C THR A 121 43.89 11.95 32.59
N ALA A 122 43.51 10.81 33.18
CA ALA A 122 42.29 10.09 32.79
C ALA A 122 41.02 10.96 32.89
N LEU A 123 40.96 11.91 33.84
CA LEU A 123 39.81 12.81 34.00
C LEU A 123 39.63 13.74 32.79
N GLN A 124 40.73 14.33 32.30
CA GLN A 124 40.71 15.21 31.13
C GLN A 124 40.30 14.45 29.86
N VAL A 125 40.76 13.20 29.75
CA VAL A 125 40.38 12.29 28.66
C VAL A 125 38.86 12.04 28.69
N VAL A 126 38.29 11.66 29.84
CA VAL A 126 36.83 11.46 30.00
C VAL A 126 36.04 12.74 29.69
N GLN A 127 36.53 13.91 30.11
CA GLN A 127 35.90 15.20 29.81
C GLN A 127 35.89 15.51 28.31
N ALA A 128 37.00 15.24 27.60
CA ALA A 128 37.09 15.39 26.16
C ALA A 128 36.11 14.45 25.42
N GLY A 129 36.05 13.19 25.84
CA GLY A 129 35.08 12.22 25.31
C GLY A 129 33.63 12.67 25.52
N ALA A 130 33.29 13.11 26.74
CA ALA A 130 31.95 13.62 27.06
C ALA A 130 31.58 14.86 26.24
N ALA A 131 32.53 15.76 25.98
CA ALA A 131 32.31 16.95 25.14
C ALA A 131 32.03 16.55 23.68
N VAL A 132 32.78 15.61 23.13
CA VAL A 132 32.56 15.08 21.76
C VAL A 132 31.19 14.42 21.63
N HIS A 133 30.81 13.59 22.60
CA HIS A 133 29.50 12.94 22.59
C HIS A 133 28.36 13.94 22.71
N ARG A 134 28.51 14.98 23.54
CA ARG A 134 27.52 16.05 23.67
C ARG A 134 27.34 16.81 22.37
N GLN A 135 28.43 17.19 21.72
CA GLN A 135 28.39 17.87 20.42
C GLN A 135 27.73 17.01 19.33
N ARG A 136 28.06 15.71 19.28
CA ARG A 136 27.41 14.76 18.36
C ARG A 136 25.91 14.63 18.66
N ALA A 137 25.51 14.56 19.92
CA ALA A 137 24.10 14.48 20.33
C ALA A 137 23.31 15.75 19.96
N GLU A 138 23.90 16.92 20.16
CA GLU A 138 23.30 18.21 19.77
C GLU A 138 23.12 18.32 18.25
N ALA A 139 24.16 17.96 17.48
CA ALA A 139 24.09 17.93 16.02
C ALA A 139 23.04 16.93 15.51
N MET A 140 22.96 15.73 16.10
CA MET A 140 21.95 14.73 15.76
C MET A 140 20.54 15.22 16.10
N SER A 141 20.35 15.88 17.23
CA SER A 141 19.06 16.46 17.63
C SER A 141 18.63 17.64 16.74
N ALA A 142 19.57 18.45 16.27
CA ALA A 142 19.29 19.50 15.29
C ALA A 142 18.85 18.89 13.95
N LEU A 143 19.62 17.91 13.43
CA LEU A 143 19.28 17.22 12.19
C LEU A 143 17.92 16.51 12.27
N ALA A 144 17.61 15.85 13.39
CA ALA A 144 16.33 15.19 13.59
C ALA A 144 15.15 16.18 13.58
N ARG A 145 15.33 17.38 14.14
CA ARG A 145 14.31 18.44 14.09
C ARG A 145 14.12 18.98 12.69
N ASP A 146 15.21 19.24 11.96
CA ASP A 146 15.13 19.73 10.58
C ASP A 146 14.45 18.71 9.67
N LEU A 147 14.75 17.42 9.84
CA LEU A 147 14.10 16.33 9.12
C LEU A 147 12.61 16.28 9.44
N ALA A 148 12.23 16.35 10.72
CA ALA A 148 10.83 16.31 11.14
C ALA A 148 10.03 17.51 10.61
N LEU A 149 10.62 18.71 10.57
CA LEU A 149 10.00 19.89 9.99
C LEU A 149 9.81 19.74 8.47
N ALA A 150 10.83 19.28 7.77
CA ALA A 150 10.76 19.05 6.32
C ALA A 150 9.73 17.98 5.95
N GLU A 151 9.64 16.89 6.74
CA GLU A 151 8.63 15.85 6.56
C GLU A 151 7.22 16.40 6.80
N ALA A 152 7.01 17.15 7.88
CA ALA A 152 5.71 17.77 8.18
C ALA A 152 5.26 18.73 7.07
N GLU A 153 6.16 19.54 6.53
CA GLU A 153 5.87 20.46 5.42
C GLU A 153 5.53 19.69 4.13
N ALA A 154 6.28 18.63 3.82
CA ALA A 154 6.02 17.78 2.65
C ALA A 154 4.64 17.09 2.76
N VAL A 155 4.31 16.54 3.92
CA VAL A 155 3.00 15.90 4.18
C VAL A 155 1.86 16.92 4.08
N ALA A 156 2.01 18.09 4.68
CA ALA A 156 1.01 19.16 4.61
C ALA A 156 0.77 19.63 3.16
N SER A 157 1.85 19.83 2.39
CA SER A 157 1.78 20.18 0.96
C SER A 157 1.09 19.10 0.13
N SER A 158 1.40 17.82 0.38
CA SER A 158 0.77 16.69 -0.31
C SER A 158 -0.72 16.62 -0.01
N ARG A 159 -1.11 16.77 1.26
CA ARG A 159 -2.52 16.77 1.70
C ARG A 159 -3.31 17.91 1.07
N ALA A 160 -2.77 19.13 1.06
CA ALA A 160 -3.42 20.29 0.44
C ALA A 160 -3.64 20.08 -1.07
N LYS A 161 -2.67 19.48 -1.79
CA LYS A 161 -2.83 19.13 -3.21
C LYS A 161 -3.94 18.11 -3.43
N SER A 162 -4.02 17.07 -2.60
CA SER A 162 -5.09 16.06 -2.71
C SER A 162 -6.46 16.62 -2.42
N GLU A 163 -6.59 17.49 -1.42
CA GLU A 163 -7.85 18.13 -1.05
C GLU A 163 -8.34 19.08 -2.14
N PHE A 164 -7.43 19.89 -2.70
CA PHE A 164 -7.71 20.73 -3.85
C PHE A 164 -8.18 19.90 -5.06
N LEU A 165 -7.48 18.82 -5.40
CA LEU A 165 -7.87 17.96 -6.51
C LEU A 165 -9.23 17.31 -6.26
N ALA A 166 -9.53 16.88 -5.03
CA ALA A 166 -10.83 16.29 -4.66
C ALA A 166 -12.00 17.24 -4.93
N VAL A 167 -11.86 18.50 -4.49
CA VAL A 167 -12.85 19.55 -4.77
C VAL A 167 -12.97 19.81 -6.27
N MET A 168 -11.86 20.04 -6.96
CA MET A 168 -11.86 20.30 -8.40
C MET A 168 -12.45 19.14 -9.21
N SER A 169 -12.21 17.90 -8.80
CA SER A 169 -12.78 16.73 -9.45
C SER A 169 -14.30 16.69 -9.31
N HIS A 170 -14.84 17.02 -8.13
CA HIS A 170 -16.29 17.13 -7.95
C HIS A 170 -16.89 18.26 -8.82
N GLU A 171 -16.23 19.41 -8.86
CA GLU A 171 -16.64 20.57 -9.67
C GLU A 171 -16.53 20.32 -11.18
N ILE A 172 -15.61 19.47 -11.63
CA ILE A 172 -15.47 19.06 -13.05
C ILE A 172 -16.46 17.96 -13.41
N ARG A 173 -16.70 17.00 -12.49
CA ARG A 173 -17.59 15.86 -12.71
C ARG A 173 -19.03 16.29 -12.93
N THR A 174 -19.51 17.26 -12.15
CA THR A 174 -20.90 17.74 -12.20
C THR A 174 -21.32 18.26 -13.58
N PRO A 175 -20.61 19.23 -14.21
CA PRO A 175 -20.94 19.68 -15.56
C PRO A 175 -20.69 18.61 -16.63
N LEU A 176 -19.67 17.77 -16.46
CA LEU A 176 -19.34 16.71 -17.41
C LEU A 176 -20.41 15.60 -17.47
N ASN A 177 -20.95 15.21 -16.32
CA ASN A 177 -22.11 14.31 -16.24
C ASN A 177 -23.35 14.92 -16.91
N GLY A 178 -23.53 16.25 -16.81
CA GLY A 178 -24.58 16.95 -17.53
C GLY A 178 -24.43 16.85 -19.05
N VAL A 179 -23.22 17.11 -19.58
CA VAL A 179 -22.92 16.98 -21.02
C VAL A 179 -23.12 15.54 -21.49
N LEU A 180 -22.63 14.55 -20.73
CA LEU A 180 -22.81 13.13 -21.04
C LEU A 180 -24.27 12.70 -21.01
N GLY A 181 -25.06 13.21 -20.07
CA GLY A 181 -26.51 12.95 -20.01
C GLY A 181 -27.24 13.45 -21.26
N VAL A 182 -26.90 14.66 -21.73
CA VAL A 182 -27.46 15.21 -22.98
C VAL A 182 -26.99 14.41 -24.19
N ALA A 183 -25.71 14.05 -24.26
CA ALA A 183 -25.17 13.24 -25.36
C ALA A 183 -25.81 11.84 -25.42
N ALA A 184 -26.01 11.17 -24.28
CA ALA A 184 -26.70 9.88 -24.22
C ALA A 184 -28.17 9.98 -24.65
N LEU A 185 -28.85 11.06 -24.27
CA LEU A 185 -30.21 11.35 -24.76
C LEU A 185 -30.25 11.59 -26.26
N MET A 186 -29.25 12.30 -26.81
CA MET A 186 -29.11 12.50 -28.25
C MET A 186 -28.90 11.18 -28.97
N ASP A 187 -28.00 10.32 -28.48
CA ASP A 187 -27.73 9.00 -29.07
C ASP A 187 -29.00 8.15 -29.17
N LYS A 188 -29.81 8.15 -28.11
CA LYS A 188 -31.07 7.39 -28.04
C LYS A 188 -32.18 7.95 -28.93
N LYS A 189 -32.18 9.26 -29.23
CA LYS A 189 -33.20 9.95 -30.04
C LYS A 189 -32.76 10.22 -31.49
N LEU A 190 -31.55 9.80 -31.87
CA LEU A 190 -30.99 10.12 -33.17
C LEU A 190 -31.54 9.19 -34.26
N GLU A 191 -32.31 9.78 -35.17
CA GLU A 191 -32.86 9.11 -36.37
C GLU A 191 -31.84 9.07 -37.54
N GLN A 192 -30.87 9.98 -37.55
CA GLN A 192 -29.82 10.03 -38.58
C GLN A 192 -28.64 9.13 -38.20
N GLU A 193 -28.55 7.95 -38.81
CA GLU A 193 -27.50 6.96 -38.51
C GLU A 193 -26.08 7.51 -38.75
N GLU A 194 -25.90 8.43 -39.71
CA GLU A 194 -24.62 9.07 -40.05
C GLU A 194 -24.03 9.91 -38.89
N LEU A 195 -24.89 10.42 -37.99
CA LEU A 195 -24.47 11.28 -36.88
C LEU A 195 -24.15 10.51 -35.59
N ARG A 196 -24.56 9.24 -35.48
CA ARG A 196 -24.32 8.39 -34.30
C ARG A 196 -22.84 8.21 -33.95
N PRO A 197 -21.90 8.00 -34.90
CA PRO A 197 -20.49 7.89 -34.58
C PRO A 197 -19.93 9.14 -33.87
N TYR A 198 -20.42 10.33 -34.21
CA TYR A 198 -20.00 11.59 -33.59
C TYR A 198 -20.48 11.70 -32.14
N VAL A 199 -21.74 11.33 -31.87
CA VAL A 199 -22.30 11.35 -30.52
C VAL A 199 -21.64 10.30 -29.62
N ARG A 200 -21.41 9.08 -30.14
CA ARG A 200 -20.61 8.06 -29.45
C ARG A 200 -19.21 8.53 -29.12
N THR A 201 -18.55 9.21 -30.05
CA THR A 201 -17.21 9.78 -29.81
C THR A 201 -17.23 10.80 -28.65
N VAL A 202 -18.28 11.62 -28.54
CA VAL A 202 -18.45 12.56 -27.42
C VAL A 202 -18.64 11.83 -26.10
N ILE A 203 -19.48 10.79 -26.08
CA ILE A 203 -19.74 9.96 -24.90
C ILE A 203 -18.46 9.25 -24.44
N ASP A 204 -17.77 8.56 -25.35
CA ASP A 204 -16.53 7.84 -25.08
C ASP A 204 -15.43 8.78 -24.58
N SER A 205 -15.34 9.98 -25.15
CA SER A 205 -14.38 11.01 -24.73
C SER A 205 -14.68 11.54 -23.33
N GLY A 206 -15.95 11.81 -23.02
CA GLY A 206 -16.36 12.29 -21.69
C GLY A 206 -16.17 11.22 -20.61
N GLN A 207 -16.51 9.96 -20.89
CA GLN A 207 -16.23 8.83 -20.00
C GLN A 207 -14.73 8.62 -19.77
N SER A 208 -13.92 8.79 -20.82
CA SER A 208 -12.45 8.74 -20.70
C SER A 208 -11.92 9.87 -19.82
N LEU A 209 -12.44 11.09 -19.96
CA LEU A 209 -12.09 12.23 -19.10
C LEU A 209 -12.45 11.99 -17.63
N LEU A 210 -13.63 11.44 -17.35
CA LEU A 210 -14.04 11.09 -15.98
C LEU A 210 -13.13 10.04 -15.35
N ARG A 211 -12.69 9.05 -16.15
CA ARG A 211 -11.72 8.05 -15.69
C ARG A 211 -10.38 8.71 -15.37
N LEU A 212 -9.85 9.54 -16.26
CA LEU A 212 -8.58 10.26 -16.02
C LEU A 212 -8.63 11.16 -14.80
N LEU A 213 -9.76 11.84 -14.57
CA LEU A 213 -9.98 12.67 -13.41
C LEU A 213 -9.95 11.83 -12.11
N THR A 214 -10.56 10.65 -12.14
CA THR A 214 -10.57 9.71 -11.01
C THR A 214 -9.19 9.11 -10.77
N ASP A 215 -8.48 8.74 -11.84
CA ASP A 215 -7.11 8.24 -11.79
C ASP A 215 -6.13 9.28 -11.21
N ALA A 216 -6.27 10.55 -11.59
CA ALA A 216 -5.46 11.65 -11.06
C ALA A 216 -5.73 11.90 -9.56
N LEU A 217 -6.99 11.77 -9.13
CA LEU A 217 -7.35 11.83 -7.72
C LEU A 217 -6.73 10.70 -6.91
N ASP A 218 -6.88 9.47 -7.40
CA ASP A 218 -6.36 8.28 -6.73
C ASP A 218 -4.84 8.35 -6.59
N MET A 219 -4.14 8.77 -7.65
CA MET A 219 -2.69 9.03 -7.63
C MET A 219 -2.31 10.07 -6.58
N SER A 220 -3.06 11.18 -6.51
CA SER A 220 -2.79 12.24 -5.52
C SER A 220 -3.01 11.73 -4.10
N ARG A 221 -4.13 11.05 -3.83
CA ARG A 221 -4.45 10.48 -2.50
C ARG A 221 -3.43 9.45 -2.07
N ALA A 222 -3.01 8.57 -2.98
CA ALA A 222 -1.99 7.57 -2.72
C ALA A 222 -0.62 8.19 -2.39
N SER A 223 -0.21 9.25 -3.12
CA SER A 223 1.02 10.01 -2.85
C SER A 223 0.99 10.77 -1.51
N ALA A 224 -0.19 11.03 -0.97
CA ALA A 224 -0.39 11.71 0.30
C ALA A 224 -0.58 10.77 1.50
N GLY A 225 -0.47 9.45 1.33
CA GLY A 225 -0.72 8.53 2.44
C GLY A 225 -2.19 8.16 2.66
N MET A 226 -3.12 8.74 1.90
CA MET A 226 -4.55 8.80 2.24
C MET A 226 -5.41 7.75 1.53
N LEU A 227 -4.83 6.78 0.82
CA LEU A 227 -5.59 5.68 0.24
C LEU A 227 -5.96 4.69 1.36
N THR A 228 -7.21 4.75 1.83
CA THR A 228 -7.78 3.76 2.76
C THR A 228 -8.16 2.49 2.00
N LEU A 229 -7.71 1.34 2.48
CA LEU A 229 -8.12 0.03 1.98
C LEU A 229 -9.32 -0.45 2.81
N GLU A 230 -10.38 -0.87 2.12
CA GLU A 230 -11.54 -1.49 2.75
C GLU A 230 -11.40 -3.01 2.60
N GLU A 231 -10.77 -3.65 3.60
CA GLU A 231 -10.55 -5.10 3.58
C GLU A 231 -11.81 -5.85 4.01
N GLU A 232 -12.36 -6.65 3.10
CA GLU A 232 -13.53 -7.49 3.34
C GLU A 232 -13.27 -8.94 2.86
N PRO A 233 -14.04 -9.94 3.34
CA PRO A 233 -13.99 -11.29 2.80
C PRO A 233 -14.35 -11.31 1.31
N LEU A 234 -13.37 -11.60 0.46
CA LEU A 234 -13.48 -11.53 -0.99
C LEU A 234 -13.31 -12.92 -1.61
N ASP A 235 -14.26 -13.30 -2.46
CA ASP A 235 -14.15 -14.50 -3.32
C ASP A 235 -13.35 -14.17 -4.59
N LEU A 236 -12.17 -14.78 -4.73
CA LEU A 236 -11.30 -14.60 -5.89
C LEU A 236 -11.89 -15.19 -7.17
N SER A 237 -12.73 -16.23 -7.08
CA SER A 237 -13.44 -16.78 -8.22
C SER A 237 -14.50 -15.82 -8.74
N ALA A 238 -15.23 -15.15 -7.85
CA ALA A 238 -16.20 -14.11 -8.22
C ALA A 238 -15.50 -12.93 -8.93
N VAL A 239 -14.33 -12.51 -8.45
CA VAL A 239 -13.52 -11.46 -9.11
C VAL A 239 -13.13 -11.87 -10.52
N ALA A 240 -12.65 -13.11 -10.72
CA ALA A 240 -12.28 -13.61 -12.03
C ALA A 240 -13.47 -13.61 -13.00
N PHE A 241 -14.64 -14.06 -12.53
CA PHE A 241 -15.87 -14.09 -13.31
C PHE A 241 -16.29 -12.68 -13.76
N ASP A 242 -16.31 -11.72 -12.85
CA ASP A 242 -16.68 -10.34 -13.16
C ASP A 242 -15.75 -9.70 -14.20
N ILE A 243 -14.44 -9.97 -14.09
CA ILE A 243 -13.43 -9.46 -15.02
C ILE A 243 -13.58 -10.09 -16.41
N ASP A 244 -13.83 -11.40 -16.49
CA ASP A 244 -14.10 -12.08 -17.76
C ASP A 244 -15.33 -11.50 -18.45
N ALA A 245 -16.44 -11.37 -17.71
CA ALA A 245 -17.70 -10.85 -18.24
C ALA A 245 -17.57 -9.41 -18.77
N LEU A 246 -16.78 -8.58 -18.07
CA LEU A 246 -16.57 -7.18 -18.44
C LEU A 246 -15.76 -7.03 -19.74
N TRP A 247 -14.72 -7.84 -19.94
CA TRP A 247 -13.75 -7.65 -21.03
C TRP A 247 -13.97 -8.56 -22.23
N ARG A 248 -14.74 -9.64 -22.10
CA ARG A 248 -15.00 -10.61 -23.18
C ARG A 248 -15.58 -9.93 -24.44
N ALA A 249 -16.64 -9.15 -24.28
CA ALA A 249 -17.27 -8.45 -25.41
C ALA A 249 -16.29 -7.49 -26.12
N ARG A 250 -15.46 -6.77 -25.36
CA ARG A 250 -14.51 -5.81 -25.90
C ARG A 250 -13.31 -6.48 -26.58
N ALA A 251 -12.91 -7.66 -26.13
CA ALA A 251 -11.92 -8.48 -26.80
C ALA A 251 -12.46 -9.02 -28.14
N GLU A 252 -13.71 -9.49 -28.15
CA GLU A 252 -14.41 -9.97 -29.36
C GLU A 252 -14.59 -8.86 -30.40
N GLU A 253 -14.97 -7.65 -30.01
CA GLU A 253 -15.04 -6.48 -30.89
C GLU A 253 -13.70 -6.18 -31.60
N LYS A 254 -12.59 -6.49 -30.92
CA LYS A 254 -11.23 -6.33 -31.46
C LYS A 254 -10.70 -7.58 -32.17
N ASN A 255 -11.49 -8.64 -32.30
CA ASN A 255 -11.07 -9.94 -32.83
C ASN A 255 -9.86 -10.53 -32.08
N LEU A 256 -9.79 -10.32 -30.76
CA LEU A 256 -8.78 -10.87 -29.88
C LEU A 256 -9.38 -11.97 -28.99
N SER A 257 -8.59 -12.99 -28.68
CA SER A 257 -8.99 -13.98 -27.68
C SER A 257 -8.69 -13.48 -26.26
N LEU A 258 -9.64 -13.65 -25.34
CA LEU A 258 -9.44 -13.39 -23.92
C LEU A 258 -9.72 -14.67 -23.14
N SER A 259 -8.84 -15.02 -22.20
CA SER A 259 -9.11 -16.07 -21.23
C SER A 259 -8.77 -15.62 -19.81
N VAL A 260 -9.70 -15.79 -18.89
CA VAL A 260 -9.48 -15.54 -17.47
C VAL A 260 -9.56 -16.89 -16.75
N ARG A 261 -8.51 -17.24 -15.99
CA ARG A 261 -8.39 -18.52 -15.30
C ARG A 261 -8.05 -18.30 -13.83
N THR A 262 -8.36 -19.30 -13.01
CA THR A 262 -8.11 -19.30 -11.57
C THR A 262 -7.46 -20.60 -11.13
N GLU A 263 -6.38 -20.52 -10.36
CA GLU A 263 -5.71 -21.65 -9.72
C GLU A 263 -5.61 -21.36 -8.22
N LEU A 264 -6.66 -21.70 -7.47
CA LEU A 264 -6.84 -21.24 -6.10
C LEU A 264 -6.63 -22.37 -5.09
N ALA A 265 -5.60 -22.27 -4.26
CA ALA A 265 -5.49 -23.09 -3.04
C ALA A 265 -6.41 -22.57 -1.93
N ILE A 266 -6.68 -21.26 -1.93
CA ILE A 266 -7.63 -20.57 -1.04
C ILE A 266 -8.59 -19.69 -1.87
N PRO A 267 -9.91 -19.92 -1.84
CA PRO A 267 -10.84 -19.14 -2.64
C PRO A 267 -11.17 -17.77 -2.02
N PHE A 268 -11.15 -17.66 -0.69
CA PHE A 268 -11.50 -16.44 0.03
C PHE A 268 -10.28 -15.78 0.68
N VAL A 269 -10.17 -14.46 0.52
CA VAL A 269 -9.10 -13.64 1.11
C VAL A 269 -9.68 -12.35 1.71
N GLN A 270 -9.03 -11.80 2.73
CA GLN A 270 -9.32 -10.45 3.23
C GLN A 270 -8.62 -9.44 2.32
N ALA A 271 -9.40 -8.72 1.51
CA ALA A 271 -8.86 -7.76 0.56
C ALA A 271 -9.91 -6.71 0.15
N ASP A 272 -9.42 -5.59 -0.36
CA ASP A 272 -10.26 -4.60 -1.04
C ASP A 272 -10.56 -5.06 -2.47
N GLY A 273 -11.78 -5.56 -2.67
CA GLY A 273 -12.23 -6.09 -3.96
C GLY A 273 -12.29 -5.03 -5.07
N MET A 274 -12.54 -3.77 -4.73
CA MET A 274 -12.58 -2.67 -5.70
C MET A 274 -11.18 -2.41 -6.25
N ARG A 275 -10.17 -2.39 -5.37
CA ARG A 275 -8.77 -2.20 -5.76
C ARG A 275 -8.20 -3.38 -6.52
N LEU A 276 -8.59 -4.61 -6.15
CA LEU A 276 -8.20 -5.81 -6.91
C LEU A 276 -8.75 -5.77 -8.35
N LYS A 277 -10.03 -5.41 -8.51
CA LYS A 277 -10.65 -5.25 -9.84
C LYS A 277 -9.99 -4.11 -10.63
N GLN A 278 -9.64 -3.00 -9.97
CA GLN A 278 -8.93 -1.89 -10.60
C GLN A 278 -7.56 -2.31 -11.16
N LEU A 279 -6.78 -3.11 -10.42
CA LEU A 279 -5.53 -3.69 -10.91
C LEU A 279 -5.74 -4.49 -12.20
N LEU A 280 -6.66 -5.47 -12.16
CA LEU A 280 -6.94 -6.34 -13.30
C LEU A 280 -7.47 -5.57 -14.51
N ASN A 281 -8.39 -4.63 -14.30
CA ASN A 281 -8.95 -3.78 -15.36
C ASN A 281 -7.88 -2.95 -16.06
N ASN A 282 -6.94 -2.36 -15.30
CA ASN A 282 -5.86 -1.57 -15.88
C ASN A 282 -4.87 -2.43 -16.66
N LEU A 283 -4.52 -3.62 -16.15
CA LEU A 283 -3.59 -4.52 -16.82
C LEU A 283 -4.21 -5.14 -18.09
N ILE A 284 -5.42 -5.69 -18.00
CA ILE A 284 -6.12 -6.30 -19.15
C ILE A 284 -6.48 -5.25 -20.20
N GLY A 285 -6.94 -4.08 -19.76
CA GLY A 285 -7.24 -2.97 -20.66
C GLY A 285 -6.01 -2.50 -21.45
N ASN A 286 -4.84 -2.48 -20.81
CA ASN A 286 -3.57 -2.20 -21.50
C ASN A 286 -3.20 -3.33 -22.47
N ALA A 287 -3.27 -4.59 -22.05
CA ALA A 287 -2.99 -5.75 -22.90
C ALA A 287 -3.84 -5.74 -24.18
N LEU A 288 -5.17 -5.66 -24.06
CA LEU A 288 -6.10 -5.59 -25.20
C LEU A 288 -5.96 -4.34 -26.06
N LYS A 289 -5.29 -3.30 -25.55
CA LYS A 289 -5.01 -2.09 -26.31
C LYS A 289 -3.77 -2.23 -27.18
N PHE A 290 -2.72 -2.89 -26.69
CA PHE A 290 -1.45 -3.01 -27.40
C PHE A 290 -1.33 -4.29 -28.24
N THR A 291 -2.14 -5.30 -27.96
CA THR A 291 -2.25 -6.50 -28.80
C THR A 291 -3.11 -6.20 -30.02
N LEU A 292 -2.54 -6.36 -31.22
CA LEU A 292 -3.26 -6.16 -32.49
C LEU A 292 -3.86 -7.47 -33.01
N THR A 293 -3.18 -8.59 -32.80
CA THR A 293 -3.62 -9.94 -33.19
C THR A 293 -3.19 -10.95 -32.11
N GLY A 294 -3.95 -12.02 -31.94
CA GLY A 294 -3.67 -13.08 -30.97
C GLY A 294 -4.59 -13.03 -29.74
N GLY A 295 -4.01 -12.94 -28.54
CA GLY A 295 -4.77 -13.07 -27.31
C GLY A 295 -4.15 -12.45 -26.07
N VAL A 296 -4.99 -12.37 -25.05
CA VAL A 296 -4.65 -11.95 -23.70
C VAL A 296 -5.14 -13.03 -22.74
N SER A 297 -4.32 -13.40 -21.76
CA SER A 297 -4.74 -14.29 -20.68
C SER A 297 -4.48 -13.68 -19.32
N ALA A 298 -5.47 -13.74 -18.44
CA ALA A 298 -5.34 -13.39 -17.04
C ALA A 298 -5.43 -14.65 -16.17
N LEU A 299 -4.57 -14.77 -15.18
CA LEU A 299 -4.51 -15.88 -14.24
C LEU A 299 -4.49 -15.31 -12.81
N ILE A 300 -5.41 -15.79 -11.97
CA ILE A 300 -5.43 -15.51 -10.54
C ILE A 300 -5.01 -16.79 -9.81
N GLU A 301 -3.85 -16.75 -9.17
CA GLU A 301 -3.32 -17.86 -8.37
C GLU A 301 -3.41 -17.49 -6.89
N SER A 302 -3.80 -18.44 -6.04
CA SER A 302 -3.70 -18.27 -4.58
C SER A 302 -3.00 -19.46 -3.96
N ARG A 303 -2.14 -19.20 -2.97
CA ARG A 303 -1.39 -20.21 -2.23
C ARG A 303 -1.92 -20.35 -0.81
N ALA A 304 -1.67 -21.51 -0.20
CA ALA A 304 -2.13 -21.82 1.15
C ALA A 304 -1.55 -20.89 2.23
N ASP A 305 -0.44 -20.21 1.95
CA ASP A 305 0.19 -19.21 2.82
C ASP A 305 -0.45 -17.81 2.74
N GLY A 306 -1.48 -17.62 1.91
CA GLY A 306 -2.12 -16.33 1.70
C GLY A 306 -1.58 -15.54 0.50
N GLN A 307 -0.50 -15.99 -0.14
CA GLN A 307 0.05 -15.28 -1.28
C GLN A 307 -0.87 -15.41 -2.50
N VAL A 308 -1.35 -14.27 -3.01
CA VAL A 308 -2.15 -14.18 -4.24
C VAL A 308 -1.30 -13.56 -5.33
N THR A 309 -1.29 -14.19 -6.51
CA THR A 309 -0.56 -13.73 -7.69
C THR A 309 -1.53 -13.48 -8.83
N LEU A 310 -1.55 -12.26 -9.35
CA LEU A 310 -2.33 -11.85 -10.51
C LEU A 310 -1.37 -11.75 -11.70
N THR A 311 -1.53 -12.60 -12.70
CA THR A 311 -0.69 -12.59 -13.91
C THR A 311 -1.52 -12.22 -15.12
N VAL A 312 -1.08 -11.24 -15.90
CA VAL A 312 -1.68 -10.87 -17.19
C VAL A 312 -0.60 -11.01 -18.27
N ASP A 313 -0.84 -11.93 -19.20
CA ASP A 313 0.02 -12.21 -20.35
C ASP A 313 -0.67 -11.72 -21.63
N ASP A 314 0.10 -11.06 -22.49
CA ASP A 314 -0.34 -10.68 -23.82
C ASP A 314 0.56 -11.26 -24.92
N SER A 315 0.00 -11.36 -26.14
CA SER A 315 0.73 -11.71 -27.37
C SER A 315 1.09 -10.47 -28.21
N GLY A 316 1.14 -9.29 -27.60
CA GLY A 316 1.44 -8.02 -28.25
C GLY A 316 2.94 -7.82 -28.54
N PRO A 317 3.38 -6.58 -28.81
CA PRO A 317 4.76 -6.28 -29.19
C PRO A 317 5.78 -6.42 -28.03
N GLY A 318 5.30 -6.70 -26.82
CA GLY A 318 6.12 -6.67 -25.60
C GLY A 318 6.55 -5.25 -25.20
N VAL A 319 7.37 -5.17 -24.15
CA VAL A 319 7.91 -3.91 -23.65
C VAL A 319 9.42 -3.87 -23.90
N PRO A 320 9.95 -2.88 -24.63
CA PRO A 320 11.39 -2.70 -24.79
C PRO A 320 12.11 -2.51 -23.45
N GLU A 321 13.32 -3.05 -23.31
CA GLU A 321 14.11 -3.01 -22.07
C GLU A 321 14.34 -1.58 -21.55
N ALA A 322 14.58 -0.62 -22.45
CA ALA A 322 14.72 0.80 -22.11
C ALA A 322 13.44 1.44 -21.52
N ALA A 323 12.26 0.92 -21.87
CA ALA A 323 10.97 1.39 -21.35
C ALA A 323 10.57 0.66 -20.05
N ALA A 324 11.03 -0.57 -19.84
CA ALA A 324 10.66 -1.39 -18.68
C ALA A 324 10.96 -0.70 -17.33
N ALA A 325 12.06 0.05 -17.24
CA ALA A 325 12.44 0.76 -16.02
C ALA A 325 11.49 1.93 -15.67
N THR A 326 10.91 2.59 -16.68
CA THR A 326 10.14 3.83 -16.50
C THR A 326 8.64 3.65 -16.70
N ILE A 327 8.18 2.48 -17.18
CA ILE A 327 6.78 2.27 -17.60
C ILE A 327 5.74 2.43 -16.48
N PHE A 328 6.17 2.30 -15.22
CA PHE A 328 5.34 2.48 -14.03
C PHE A 328 5.47 3.90 -13.43
N GLU A 329 6.26 4.79 -14.04
CA GLU A 329 6.30 6.19 -13.64
C GLU A 329 5.03 6.91 -14.12
N PRO A 330 4.49 7.85 -13.33
CA PRO A 330 3.31 8.62 -13.71
C PRO A 330 3.52 9.38 -15.03
N PHE A 331 2.47 9.46 -15.85
CA PHE A 331 2.46 10.17 -17.14
C PHE A 331 3.38 9.58 -18.23
N ASN A 332 3.90 8.36 -18.03
CA ASN A 332 4.66 7.68 -19.06
C ASN A 332 3.73 7.00 -20.07
N THR A 333 3.62 7.56 -21.27
CA THR A 333 2.79 7.01 -22.36
C THR A 333 3.58 6.18 -23.37
N GLY A 334 4.90 6.01 -23.20
CA GLY A 334 5.78 5.42 -24.21
C GLY A 334 5.81 6.20 -25.54
N LYS A 335 6.51 5.68 -26.56
CA LYS A 335 6.58 6.27 -27.93
C LYS A 335 5.26 6.22 -28.71
N ALA A 336 4.19 5.67 -28.14
CA ALA A 336 2.89 5.53 -28.78
C ALA A 336 2.02 6.78 -28.55
N GLY A 337 2.46 7.94 -29.04
CA GLY A 337 1.66 9.16 -29.09
C GLY A 337 0.64 9.18 -30.24
N ARG A 338 -0.08 8.08 -30.49
CA ARG A 338 -1.17 8.01 -31.49
C ARG A 338 -2.49 7.64 -30.80
N GLU A 339 -3.57 8.13 -31.39
CA GLU A 339 -4.97 8.01 -30.95
C GLU A 339 -5.24 6.71 -30.17
N GLY A 340 -5.61 6.85 -28.89
CA GLY A 340 -5.88 5.74 -27.97
C GLY A 340 -4.89 5.59 -26.80
N ALA A 341 -3.81 6.38 -26.75
CA ALA A 341 -2.93 6.47 -25.59
C ALA A 341 -3.61 7.15 -24.39
N GLY A 342 -4.08 6.39 -23.39
CA GLY A 342 -4.54 6.93 -22.11
C GLY A 342 -3.42 7.69 -21.38
N ALA A 343 -3.73 8.43 -20.31
CA ALA A 343 -2.84 9.42 -19.70
C ALA A 343 -1.53 8.90 -19.06
N GLY A 344 -1.15 7.63 -19.26
CA GLY A 344 0.06 7.06 -18.66
C GLY A 344 -0.01 6.89 -17.15
N LEU A 345 -1.22 6.89 -16.57
CA LEU A 345 -1.43 6.76 -15.12
C LEU A 345 -1.73 5.32 -14.68
N GLY A 346 -2.30 4.49 -15.55
CA GLY A 346 -2.83 3.17 -15.18
C GLY A 346 -1.79 2.24 -14.53
N LEU A 347 -0.57 2.17 -15.07
CA LEU A 347 0.48 1.32 -14.50
C LEU A 347 1.10 1.90 -13.22
N ALA A 348 1.21 3.22 -13.12
CA ALA A 348 1.64 3.89 -11.88
C ALA A 348 0.65 3.62 -10.74
N ILE A 349 -0.66 3.67 -11.04
CA ILE A 349 -1.73 3.30 -10.10
C ILE A 349 -1.61 1.83 -9.71
N CYS A 350 -1.36 0.92 -10.65
CA CYS A 350 -1.18 -0.49 -10.32
C CYS A 350 -0.03 -0.72 -9.33
N ARG A 351 1.10 -0.03 -9.52
CA ARG A 351 2.23 -0.09 -8.57
C ARG A 351 1.81 0.42 -7.19
N GLN A 352 1.16 1.56 -7.11
CA GLN A 352 0.74 2.14 -5.83
C GLN A 352 -0.28 1.26 -5.08
N ILE A 353 -1.24 0.67 -5.80
CA ILE A 353 -2.21 -0.25 -5.20
C ILE A 353 -1.48 -1.49 -4.67
N ALA A 354 -0.59 -2.09 -5.47
CA ALA A 354 0.17 -3.27 -5.05
C ALA A 354 1.02 -2.98 -3.80
N GLU A 355 1.77 -1.88 -3.79
CA GLU A 355 2.61 -1.47 -2.64
C GLU A 355 1.78 -1.20 -1.38
N ARG A 356 0.61 -0.55 -1.53
CA ARG A 356 -0.33 -0.29 -0.40
C ARG A 356 -0.91 -1.57 0.17
N MET A 357 -1.17 -2.56 -0.66
CA MET A 357 -1.61 -3.90 -0.25
C MET A 357 -0.45 -4.78 0.26
N GLY A 358 0.74 -4.20 0.47
CA GLY A 358 1.92 -4.90 0.99
C GLY A 358 2.63 -5.78 -0.04
N GLY A 359 2.27 -5.65 -1.31
CA GLY A 359 2.75 -6.46 -2.42
C GLY A 359 3.67 -5.71 -3.38
N ASP A 360 3.92 -6.33 -4.53
CA ASP A 360 4.76 -5.78 -5.59
C ASP A 360 4.20 -6.08 -6.99
N ILE A 361 4.65 -5.32 -7.99
CA ILE A 361 4.34 -5.53 -9.40
C ILE A 361 5.61 -5.67 -10.22
N ALA A 362 5.66 -6.68 -11.08
CA ALA A 362 6.78 -7.00 -11.95
C ALA A 362 6.35 -7.07 -13.42
N LEU A 363 7.27 -6.73 -14.30
CA LEU A 363 7.16 -6.88 -15.76
C LEU A 363 8.16 -7.94 -16.23
N GLY A 364 7.72 -8.82 -17.12
CA GLY A 364 8.55 -9.82 -17.77
C GLY A 364 8.11 -10.11 -19.21
N ALA A 365 8.77 -11.08 -19.85
CA ALA A 365 8.37 -11.57 -21.16
C ALA A 365 7.22 -12.58 -21.02
N SER A 366 6.18 -12.43 -21.83
CA SER A 366 5.07 -13.38 -21.88
C SER A 366 5.46 -14.62 -22.67
N PRO A 367 5.02 -15.83 -22.25
CA PRO A 367 5.14 -17.05 -23.05
C PRO A 367 4.45 -16.95 -24.43
N GLN A 368 3.54 -16.00 -24.60
CA GLN A 368 2.82 -15.74 -25.85
C GLN A 368 3.58 -14.77 -26.77
N GLY A 369 4.77 -14.33 -26.39
CA GLY A 369 5.65 -13.45 -27.18
C GLY A 369 5.52 -11.95 -26.88
N GLY A 370 4.53 -11.54 -26.06
CA GLY A 370 4.33 -10.15 -25.65
C GLY A 370 4.86 -9.83 -24.24
N ALA A 371 4.10 -9.06 -23.46
CA ALA A 371 4.46 -8.71 -22.09
C ALA A 371 3.71 -9.52 -21.03
N ARG A 372 4.39 -9.79 -19.92
CA ARG A 372 3.83 -10.40 -18.70
C ARG A 372 3.85 -9.38 -17.58
N PHE A 373 2.69 -9.02 -17.06
CA PHE A 373 2.57 -8.25 -15.82
C PHE A 373 2.16 -9.19 -14.69
N GLN A 374 2.92 -9.18 -13.61
CA GLN A 374 2.66 -10.03 -12.44
C GLN A 374 2.57 -9.17 -11.18
N VAL A 375 1.44 -9.23 -10.48
CA VAL A 375 1.22 -8.58 -9.18
C VAL A 375 1.21 -9.65 -8.10
N ARG A 376 2.01 -9.50 -7.06
CA ARG A 376 2.10 -10.42 -5.92
C ARG A 376 1.61 -9.72 -4.67
N LEU A 377 0.57 -10.26 -4.03
CA LEU A 377 -0.10 -9.67 -2.87
C LEU A 377 -0.08 -10.66 -1.69
N PRO A 378 0.47 -10.28 -0.52
CA PRO A 378 0.40 -11.10 0.69
C PRO A 378 -0.96 -10.89 1.38
N LEU A 379 -1.99 -11.57 0.90
CA LEU A 379 -3.34 -11.43 1.42
C LEU A 379 -3.60 -12.43 2.56
N ARG A 380 -4.47 -12.08 3.49
CA ARG A 380 -4.83 -13.01 4.58
C ARG A 380 -5.94 -13.94 4.08
N PRO A 381 -5.86 -15.26 4.29
CA PRO A 381 -6.98 -16.15 4.03
C PRO A 381 -8.21 -15.68 4.82
N ALA A 382 -9.36 -15.58 4.16
CA ALA A 382 -10.62 -15.34 4.83
C ALA A 382 -11.36 -16.68 4.95
N VAL A 383 -12.08 -16.85 6.06
CA VAL A 383 -13.12 -17.86 6.14
C VAL A 383 -14.38 -17.19 5.62
N GLN A 384 -15.12 -17.90 4.76
CA GLN A 384 -16.42 -17.43 4.26
C GLN A 384 -17.24 -16.88 5.43
N ALA A 385 -17.64 -15.60 5.36
CA ALA A 385 -18.67 -15.10 6.26
C ALA A 385 -19.93 -15.88 5.93
N GLN A 386 -20.26 -16.90 6.75
CA GLN A 386 -21.55 -17.54 6.70
C GLN A 386 -22.60 -16.51 7.13
N ALA A 387 -23.07 -15.67 6.21
CA ALA A 387 -24.51 -15.48 6.13
C ALA A 387 -25.05 -16.89 5.88
N ALA A 388 -25.87 -17.39 6.80
CA ALA A 388 -26.37 -18.76 6.79
C ALA A 388 -26.83 -19.15 5.37
N ALA A 389 -25.98 -19.88 4.65
CA ALA A 389 -26.38 -20.53 3.43
C ALA A 389 -27.36 -21.63 3.86
N PRO A 390 -28.64 -21.59 3.46
CA PRO A 390 -29.48 -22.76 3.65
C PRO A 390 -28.83 -23.91 2.86
N ASP A 391 -28.72 -25.05 3.53
CA ASP A 391 -27.97 -26.24 3.08
C ASP A 391 -28.06 -26.48 1.57
N MET A 392 -26.89 -26.56 0.92
CA MET A 392 -26.77 -27.07 -0.44
C MET A 392 -27.26 -28.52 -0.48
N VAL A 393 -28.49 -28.72 -0.94
CA VAL A 393 -29.00 -30.01 -1.40
C VAL A 393 -29.00 -30.00 -2.92
N ALA A 394 -28.52 -31.09 -3.52
CA ALA A 394 -28.34 -31.29 -4.95
C ALA A 394 -29.55 -30.82 -5.79
N PRO A 395 -29.33 -30.36 -7.04
CA PRO A 395 -30.37 -29.80 -7.88
C PRO A 395 -31.50 -30.80 -8.12
N THR A 396 -32.61 -30.63 -7.42
CA THR A 396 -33.89 -31.21 -7.79
C THR A 396 -34.46 -30.44 -8.98
N ALA A 397 -34.96 -31.17 -9.97
CA ALA A 397 -35.56 -30.63 -11.18
C ALA A 397 -36.86 -29.87 -10.83
N HIS A 398 -36.90 -28.57 -11.11
CA HIS A 398 -38.16 -27.84 -11.22
C HIS A 398 -38.79 -28.14 -12.59
N PRO A 399 -40.14 -28.12 -12.71
CA PRO A 399 -40.78 -28.01 -14.02
C PRO A 399 -40.32 -26.71 -14.71
N THR A 400 -40.19 -26.76 -16.04
CA THR A 400 -39.71 -25.69 -16.93
C THR A 400 -40.40 -24.35 -16.62
N LEU A 401 -39.77 -23.46 -15.82
CA LEU A 401 -40.36 -22.17 -15.45
C LEU A 401 -40.47 -21.26 -16.68
N HIS A 402 -41.56 -20.50 -16.79
CA HIS A 402 -41.72 -19.44 -17.77
C HIS A 402 -41.51 -18.07 -17.11
N VAL A 403 -40.41 -17.41 -17.44
CA VAL A 403 -39.89 -16.24 -16.73
C VAL A 403 -39.99 -14.99 -17.59
N LEU A 404 -40.51 -13.90 -17.04
CA LEU A 404 -40.47 -12.59 -17.68
C LEU A 404 -39.21 -11.84 -17.25
N VAL A 405 -38.35 -11.46 -18.19
CA VAL A 405 -37.15 -10.66 -17.95
C VAL A 405 -37.40 -9.22 -18.36
N VAL A 406 -37.27 -8.30 -17.41
CA VAL A 406 -37.52 -6.86 -17.59
C VAL A 406 -36.23 -6.09 -17.32
N ASP A 407 -35.62 -5.55 -18.37
CA ASP A 407 -34.38 -4.75 -18.27
C ASP A 407 -34.27 -3.87 -19.52
N ASP A 408 -33.89 -2.60 -19.38
CA ASP A 408 -33.83 -1.67 -20.51
C ASP A 408 -32.58 -1.88 -21.39
N ASN A 409 -31.58 -2.59 -20.88
CA ASN A 409 -30.36 -2.92 -21.59
C ASN A 409 -30.44 -4.30 -22.26
N ALA A 410 -30.34 -4.31 -23.59
CA ALA A 410 -30.40 -5.53 -24.40
C ALA A 410 -29.33 -6.58 -24.03
N ALA A 411 -28.14 -6.15 -23.60
CA ALA A 411 -27.07 -7.07 -23.18
C ALA A 411 -27.44 -7.81 -21.88
N ASN A 412 -28.04 -7.10 -20.91
CA ASN A 412 -28.49 -7.70 -19.65
C ASN A 412 -29.62 -8.71 -19.90
N ARG A 413 -30.60 -8.35 -20.75
CA ARG A 413 -31.67 -9.27 -21.16
C ARG A 413 -31.12 -10.53 -21.82
N PHE A 414 -30.14 -10.37 -22.70
CA PHE A 414 -29.47 -11.50 -23.36
C PHE A 414 -28.77 -12.43 -22.35
N VAL A 415 -28.00 -11.86 -21.42
CA VAL A 415 -27.30 -12.64 -20.38
C VAL A 415 -28.29 -13.38 -19.49
N ALA A 416 -29.30 -12.67 -18.95
CA ALA A 416 -30.33 -13.29 -18.10
C ALA A 416 -31.08 -14.41 -18.85
N GLY A 417 -31.41 -14.19 -20.13
CA GLY A 417 -32.02 -15.21 -20.98
C GLY A 417 -31.15 -16.46 -21.15
N LYS A 418 -29.84 -16.29 -21.36
CA LYS A 418 -28.89 -17.42 -21.49
C LYS A 418 -28.74 -18.21 -20.20
N LEU A 419 -28.73 -17.53 -19.05
CA LEU A 419 -28.72 -18.19 -17.74
C LEU A 419 -30.00 -18.99 -17.50
N LEU A 420 -31.16 -18.40 -17.81
CA LEU A 420 -32.45 -19.09 -17.69
C LEU A 420 -32.55 -20.30 -18.61
N GLU A 421 -32.08 -20.20 -19.86
CA GLU A 421 -31.99 -21.33 -20.79
C GLU A 421 -31.10 -22.46 -20.22
N MET A 422 -29.95 -22.10 -19.64
CA MET A 422 -29.06 -23.05 -18.97
C MET A 422 -29.73 -23.73 -17.76
N PHE A 423 -30.61 -23.04 -17.04
CA PHE A 423 -31.40 -23.61 -15.94
C PHE A 423 -32.62 -24.43 -16.43
N GLY A 424 -32.81 -24.57 -17.75
CA GLY A 424 -33.96 -25.26 -18.33
C GLY A 424 -35.26 -24.47 -18.22
N CYS A 425 -35.20 -23.15 -18.06
CA CYS A 425 -36.35 -22.25 -18.06
C CYS A 425 -36.61 -21.68 -19.47
N THR A 426 -37.82 -21.20 -19.70
CA THR A 426 -38.18 -20.40 -20.88
C THR A 426 -38.32 -18.94 -20.46
N ALA A 427 -38.04 -18.00 -21.36
CA ALA A 427 -38.08 -16.58 -21.03
C ALA A 427 -38.72 -15.72 -22.14
N GLU A 428 -39.48 -14.70 -21.72
CA GLU A 428 -39.88 -13.56 -22.55
C GLU A 428 -39.17 -12.30 -22.05
N MET A 429 -38.83 -11.40 -22.97
CA MET A 429 -38.00 -10.22 -22.68
C MET A 429 -38.75 -8.95 -23.03
N VAL A 430 -38.77 -7.99 -22.12
CA VAL A 430 -39.39 -6.67 -22.29
C VAL A 430 -38.46 -5.57 -21.78
N GLU A 431 -38.64 -4.34 -22.24
CA GLU A 431 -37.63 -3.27 -22.07
C GLU A 431 -37.92 -2.29 -20.93
N ASN A 432 -39.13 -2.32 -20.35
CA ASN A 432 -39.53 -1.37 -19.30
C ASN A 432 -40.70 -1.89 -18.45
N GLY A 433 -40.97 -1.20 -17.34
CA GLY A 433 -42.03 -1.55 -16.40
C GLY A 433 -43.44 -1.53 -16.99
N CYS A 434 -43.74 -0.65 -17.96
CA CYS A 434 -45.07 -0.60 -18.58
C CYS A 434 -45.35 -1.86 -19.40
N GLU A 435 -44.37 -2.29 -20.20
CA GLU A 435 -44.44 -3.53 -20.95
C GLU A 435 -44.54 -4.75 -20.02
N ALA A 436 -43.84 -4.73 -18.89
CA ALA A 436 -43.94 -5.79 -17.90
C ALA A 436 -45.35 -5.92 -17.32
N VAL A 437 -45.97 -4.81 -16.91
CA VAL A 437 -47.35 -4.80 -16.40
C VAL A 437 -48.32 -5.31 -17.48
N ALA A 438 -48.16 -4.86 -18.73
CA ALA A 438 -49.00 -5.31 -19.84
C ALA A 438 -48.82 -6.80 -20.15
N ALA A 439 -47.59 -7.30 -20.13
CA ALA A 439 -47.29 -8.72 -20.36
C ALA A 439 -47.90 -9.61 -19.27
N VAL A 440 -47.69 -9.26 -18.00
CA VAL A 440 -48.23 -10.01 -16.85
C VAL A 440 -49.76 -9.99 -16.82
N ALA A 441 -50.39 -8.89 -17.26
CA ALA A 441 -51.85 -8.83 -17.38
C ALA A 441 -52.40 -9.69 -18.53
N ALA A 442 -51.61 -9.87 -19.59
CA ALA A 442 -52.03 -10.57 -20.80
C ALA A 442 -51.77 -12.08 -20.76
N ARG A 443 -50.72 -12.54 -20.07
CA ARG A 443 -50.24 -13.92 -20.12
C ARG A 443 -49.70 -14.38 -18.76
N PRO A 444 -49.80 -15.68 -18.46
CA PRO A 444 -49.25 -16.24 -17.23
C PRO A 444 -47.72 -16.36 -17.32
N PHE A 445 -47.06 -16.05 -16.21
CA PHE A 445 -45.64 -16.31 -15.95
C PHE A 445 -45.51 -17.01 -14.60
N ASP A 446 -44.37 -17.64 -14.34
CA ASP A 446 -44.05 -18.25 -13.05
C ASP A 446 -43.18 -17.33 -12.18
N LEU A 447 -42.42 -16.44 -12.82
CA LEU A 447 -41.50 -15.51 -12.16
C LEU A 447 -41.26 -14.27 -13.03
N VAL A 448 -41.05 -13.12 -12.39
CA VAL A 448 -40.50 -11.92 -13.04
C VAL A 448 -39.10 -11.62 -12.50
N LEU A 449 -38.12 -11.46 -13.40
CA LEU A 449 -36.85 -10.81 -13.10
C LEU A 449 -36.98 -9.33 -13.47
N MET A 450 -36.97 -8.45 -12.48
CA MET A 450 -37.32 -7.03 -12.63
C MET A 450 -36.13 -6.12 -12.34
N ASP A 451 -35.59 -5.44 -13.34
CA ASP A 451 -34.64 -4.36 -13.09
C ASP A 451 -35.28 -3.20 -12.32
N ILE A 452 -34.53 -2.62 -11.38
CA ILE A 452 -35.01 -1.49 -10.58
C ILE A 452 -34.99 -0.20 -11.38
N LYS A 453 -33.90 0.08 -12.09
CA LYS A 453 -33.65 1.39 -12.71
C LYS A 453 -33.89 1.32 -14.22
N MET A 454 -35.14 1.51 -14.62
CA MET A 454 -35.55 1.54 -16.03
C MET A 454 -36.25 2.85 -16.39
N PRO A 455 -36.15 3.32 -17.66
CA PRO A 455 -36.92 4.46 -18.16
C PRO A 455 -38.41 4.12 -18.29
N VAL A 456 -39.24 5.16 -18.44
CA VAL A 456 -40.71 5.10 -18.58
C VAL A 456 -41.43 4.69 -17.30
N MET A 457 -41.16 3.50 -16.77
CA MET A 457 -41.67 3.01 -15.49
C MET A 457 -40.59 2.17 -14.83
N ASP A 458 -40.20 2.58 -13.62
CA ASP A 458 -39.16 1.88 -12.85
C ASP A 458 -39.68 0.56 -12.25
N GLY A 459 -38.77 -0.31 -11.80
CA GLY A 459 -39.13 -1.65 -11.31
C GLY A 459 -40.01 -1.62 -10.05
N VAL A 460 -39.86 -0.60 -9.21
CA VAL A 460 -40.65 -0.43 -7.98
C VAL A 460 -42.09 -0.05 -8.32
N GLN A 461 -42.27 0.90 -9.24
CA GLN A 461 -43.56 1.30 -9.77
C GLN A 461 -44.24 0.15 -10.51
N ALA A 462 -43.50 -0.58 -11.35
CA ALA A 462 -44.01 -1.75 -12.06
C ALA A 462 -44.46 -2.85 -11.09
N THR A 463 -43.68 -3.11 -10.04
CA THR A 463 -44.05 -4.09 -8.99
C THR A 463 -45.35 -3.70 -8.31
N ARG A 464 -45.49 -2.43 -7.88
CA ARG A 464 -46.75 -1.96 -7.26
C ARG A 464 -47.94 -2.08 -8.21
N ALA A 465 -47.75 -1.79 -9.49
CA ALA A 465 -48.78 -1.93 -10.50
C ALA A 465 -49.17 -3.41 -10.74
N ILE A 466 -48.20 -4.32 -10.82
CA ILE A 466 -48.43 -5.76 -10.93
C ILE A 466 -49.19 -6.27 -9.69
N ARG A 467 -48.77 -5.87 -8.48
CA ARG A 467 -49.41 -6.24 -7.20
C ARG A 467 -50.87 -5.78 -7.10
N ALA A 468 -51.25 -4.72 -7.82
CA ALA A 468 -52.63 -4.23 -7.87
C ALA A 468 -53.53 -5.02 -8.85
N LEU A 469 -52.97 -5.91 -9.68
CA LEU A 469 -53.73 -6.78 -10.57
C LEU A 469 -54.45 -7.89 -9.77
N PRO A 470 -55.61 -8.39 -10.24
CA PRO A 470 -56.28 -9.51 -9.60
C PRO A 470 -55.41 -10.78 -9.64
N ALA A 471 -55.61 -11.67 -8.66
CA ALA A 471 -54.96 -12.98 -8.64
C ALA A 471 -55.31 -13.78 -9.92
N PRO A 472 -54.38 -14.59 -10.47
CA PRO A 472 -53.06 -14.93 -9.91
C PRO A 472 -51.95 -13.90 -10.22
N ALA A 473 -52.16 -12.98 -11.16
CA ALA A 473 -51.13 -12.02 -11.62
C ALA A 473 -50.55 -11.16 -10.49
N GLY A 474 -51.41 -10.68 -9.58
CA GLY A 474 -50.97 -9.91 -8.41
C GLY A 474 -50.11 -10.69 -7.41
N ALA A 475 -50.18 -12.02 -7.41
CA ALA A 475 -49.40 -12.91 -6.53
C ALA A 475 -48.12 -13.45 -7.20
N LEU A 476 -47.87 -13.09 -8.46
CA LEU A 476 -46.70 -13.55 -9.22
C LEU A 476 -45.40 -13.20 -8.50
N PRO A 477 -44.48 -14.14 -8.25
CA PRO A 477 -43.21 -13.82 -7.62
C PRO A 477 -42.38 -12.86 -8.47
N ILE A 478 -41.80 -11.83 -7.84
CA ILE A 478 -40.97 -10.81 -8.49
C ILE A 478 -39.62 -10.77 -7.79
N LEU A 479 -38.54 -11.05 -8.54
CA LEU A 479 -37.17 -10.95 -8.08
C LEU A 479 -36.54 -9.66 -8.63
N ALA A 480 -36.05 -8.80 -7.74
CA ALA A 480 -35.37 -7.57 -8.13
C ALA A 480 -34.00 -7.86 -8.74
N LEU A 481 -33.65 -7.19 -9.82
CA LEU A 481 -32.28 -7.12 -10.34
C LEU A 481 -31.73 -5.73 -10.05
N THR A 482 -30.72 -5.60 -9.19
CA THR A 482 -30.20 -4.30 -8.75
C THR A 482 -28.68 -4.23 -8.82
N ALA A 483 -28.14 -3.06 -9.16
CA ALA A 483 -26.68 -2.82 -9.11
C ALA A 483 -26.16 -2.62 -7.68
N ASN A 484 -27.03 -2.27 -6.73
CA ASN A 484 -26.72 -2.05 -5.32
C ASN A 484 -27.59 -2.98 -4.46
N ALA A 485 -26.98 -3.83 -3.65
CA ALA A 485 -27.65 -4.79 -2.78
C ALA A 485 -27.44 -4.46 -1.29
N ASP A 486 -27.35 -3.17 -0.97
CA ASP A 486 -27.28 -2.72 0.42
C ASP A 486 -28.58 -3.10 1.16
N GLU A 487 -28.46 -3.47 2.43
CA GLU A 487 -29.60 -3.93 3.26
C GLU A 487 -30.78 -2.95 3.27
N ARG A 488 -30.52 -1.64 3.16
CA ARG A 488 -31.55 -0.60 3.11
C ARG A 488 -32.36 -0.62 1.80
N ASP A 489 -31.69 -0.82 0.67
CA ASP A 489 -32.35 -0.86 -0.63
C ASP A 489 -33.20 -2.14 -0.74
N GLU A 490 -32.71 -3.27 -0.21
CA GLU A 490 -33.46 -4.52 -0.15
C GLU A 490 -34.76 -4.40 0.65
N MET A 491 -34.72 -3.73 1.81
CA MET A 491 -35.92 -3.48 2.61
C MET A 491 -36.99 -2.68 1.82
N ASP A 492 -36.56 -1.68 1.05
CA ASP A 492 -37.46 -0.86 0.23
C ASP A 492 -38.08 -1.66 -0.93
N TYR A 493 -37.33 -2.59 -1.53
CA TYR A 493 -37.82 -3.47 -2.60
C TYR A 493 -38.85 -4.48 -2.07
N VAL A 494 -38.57 -5.10 -0.93
CA VAL A 494 -39.51 -6.01 -0.28
C VAL A 494 -40.78 -5.28 0.15
N ALA A 495 -40.66 -4.07 0.70
CA ALA A 495 -41.80 -3.22 1.05
C ALA A 495 -42.65 -2.81 -0.16
N ALA A 496 -42.06 -2.73 -1.35
CA ALA A 496 -42.78 -2.52 -2.61
C ALA A 496 -43.53 -3.75 -3.12
N GLY A 497 -43.28 -4.93 -2.53
CA GLY A 497 -43.92 -6.19 -2.87
C GLY A 497 -43.03 -7.16 -3.67
N MET A 498 -41.74 -6.90 -3.80
CA MET A 498 -40.79 -7.87 -4.38
C MET A 498 -40.50 -8.99 -3.38
N ASN A 499 -40.15 -10.16 -3.89
CA ASN A 499 -39.99 -11.38 -3.10
C ASN A 499 -38.53 -11.72 -2.79
N GLY A 500 -37.59 -11.02 -3.41
CA GLY A 500 -36.16 -11.15 -3.17
C GLY A 500 -35.36 -10.26 -4.11
N VAL A 501 -34.04 -10.29 -3.95
CA VAL A 501 -33.09 -9.51 -4.75
C VAL A 501 -32.00 -10.39 -5.33
N ALA A 502 -31.54 -10.04 -6.52
CA ALA A 502 -30.32 -10.56 -7.12
C ALA A 502 -29.47 -9.38 -7.62
N GLN A 503 -28.19 -9.40 -7.23
CA GLN A 503 -27.27 -8.32 -7.56
C GLN A 503 -26.76 -8.45 -8.99
N LYS A 504 -26.58 -7.31 -9.66
CA LYS A 504 -25.88 -7.19 -10.95
C LYS A 504 -24.40 -6.89 -10.68
N PRO A 505 -23.44 -7.50 -11.42
CA PRO A 505 -23.64 -8.41 -12.54
C PRO A 505 -24.24 -9.76 -12.12
N ILE A 506 -25.16 -10.28 -12.93
CA ILE A 506 -25.94 -11.48 -12.59
C ILE A 506 -25.00 -12.70 -12.61
N GLN A 507 -24.74 -13.26 -11.43
CA GLN A 507 -23.97 -14.50 -11.30
C GLN A 507 -24.90 -15.72 -11.39
N PRO A 508 -24.53 -16.79 -12.13
CA PRO A 508 -25.40 -17.95 -12.35
C PRO A 508 -25.90 -18.58 -11.04
N ASP A 509 -24.99 -18.87 -10.10
CA ASP A 509 -25.32 -19.56 -8.86
C ASP A 509 -26.17 -18.69 -7.93
N ALA A 510 -25.83 -17.40 -7.83
CA ALA A 510 -26.59 -16.44 -7.04
C ALA A 510 -28.01 -16.25 -7.57
N LEU A 511 -28.18 -16.14 -8.90
CA LEU A 511 -29.49 -16.03 -9.53
C LEU A 511 -30.31 -17.31 -9.32
N LEU A 512 -29.72 -18.48 -9.52
CA LEU A 512 -30.42 -19.75 -9.33
C LEU A 512 -30.90 -19.93 -7.87
N ASN A 513 -30.06 -19.57 -6.90
CA ASN A 513 -30.42 -19.61 -5.48
C ASN A 513 -31.53 -18.62 -5.14
N ALA A 514 -31.46 -17.39 -5.63
CA ALA A 514 -32.49 -16.38 -5.43
C ALA A 514 -33.83 -16.82 -6.03
N ILE A 515 -33.83 -17.40 -7.24
CA ILE A 515 -35.01 -17.99 -7.88
C ILE A 515 -35.58 -19.10 -6.99
N ARG A 516 -34.76 -20.04 -6.51
CA ARG A 516 -35.21 -21.14 -5.64
C ARG A 516 -35.87 -20.64 -4.36
N LEU A 517 -35.26 -19.67 -3.68
CA LEU A 517 -35.80 -19.10 -2.44
C LEU A 517 -37.17 -18.47 -2.67
N VAL A 518 -37.29 -17.65 -3.72
CA VAL A 518 -38.54 -16.97 -4.08
C VAL A 518 -39.63 -17.98 -4.47
N MET A 519 -39.29 -18.99 -5.26
CA MET A 519 -40.26 -20.00 -5.71
C MET A 519 -40.70 -20.94 -4.58
N THR A 520 -39.81 -21.25 -3.62
CA THR A 520 -40.14 -22.08 -2.45
C THR A 520 -41.09 -21.33 -1.51
N ALA A 521 -40.79 -20.06 -1.21
CA ALA A 521 -41.68 -19.22 -0.40
C ALA A 521 -43.06 -19.02 -1.06
N ALA A 522 -43.10 -18.87 -2.39
CA ALA A 522 -44.35 -18.77 -3.13
C ALA A 522 -45.18 -20.06 -3.06
N ALA A 523 -44.54 -21.24 -3.14
CA ALA A 523 -45.19 -22.53 -3.02
C ALA A 523 -45.77 -22.77 -1.61
N GLU A 524 -45.07 -22.35 -0.56
CA GLU A 524 -45.54 -22.43 0.83
C GLU A 524 -46.74 -21.50 1.09
N THR A 525 -46.76 -20.33 0.46
CA THR A 525 -47.87 -19.36 0.55
C THR A 525 -49.11 -19.81 -0.24
N ALA A 526 -48.92 -20.62 -1.29
CA ALA A 526 -49.99 -21.16 -2.13
C ALA A 526 -50.61 -22.47 -1.62
N ALA A 527 -50.01 -23.13 -0.62
CA ALA A 527 -50.56 -24.34 0.00
C ALA A 527 -51.71 -23.98 0.95
N PRO A 528 -52.97 -24.34 0.66
CA PRO A 528 -54.07 -24.08 1.59
C PRO A 528 -53.97 -25.01 2.81
N ALA A 529 -54.47 -24.53 3.94
CA ALA A 529 -54.73 -25.31 5.15
C ALA A 529 -55.55 -26.59 4.85
N GLN A 530 -54.85 -27.69 4.57
CA GLN A 530 -55.38 -29.05 4.51
C GLN A 530 -54.63 -29.91 5.52
N GLN A 531 -54.82 -29.62 6.81
CA GLN A 531 -54.56 -30.53 7.92
C GLN A 531 -55.33 -30.04 9.15
N ALA A 532 -56.65 -30.05 9.05
CA ALA A 532 -57.56 -30.05 10.20
C ALA A 532 -58.87 -30.72 9.78
N ALA A 533 -58.86 -32.05 9.80
CA ALA A 533 -60.04 -32.90 9.88
C ALA A 533 -59.69 -34.12 10.73
#